data_AF-A0A175W0N6-F1
#
_entry.id   AF-A0A175W0N6-F1
#
_cell.length_a   1.000
_cell.length_b   1.000
_cell.length_c   1.000
_cell.angle_alpha   90.00
_cell.angle_beta   90.00
_cell.angle_gamma   90.00
#
_symmetry.space_group_name_H-M   'P 1'
#
loop_
_entity.id
_entity.type
_entity.pdbx_description
1 polymer ?
#
loop_
_entity_poly.entity_id
_entity_poly.type
_entity_poly.pdbx_seq_one_letter_code
_entity_poly.pdbx_strand_id
1 'polypeptide(L)'
;MHALSLMLPHVNLLFALSYLGGVSSGNIVMGVVLGLATAGVIVLNTVAAWTGWAVGQRAGYGDYQFFFFGWRTLDEGWHKFFLLWQIGDSMVAFMAVIAAMCLAVGMLGLGEEKEVPWYFKYPSIPIGAAAMLIVGWPLILWTELIVSRNGLESETDMIAVWLFIAQVVTMLLPSCGARLGCFKGRQGR
;
A
#
# COMPACT_ATOMS: atom_id res chain seq x y z
N MET A 1 11.04 -16.01 12.54
CA MET A 1 11.37 -14.82 11.74
C MET A 1 11.82 -15.34 10.39
N HIS A 2 11.04 -15.09 9.34
CA HIS A 2 10.97 -15.91 8.13
C HIS A 2 11.61 -15.16 6.94
N ALA A 3 11.80 -15.82 5.79
CA ALA A 3 12.28 -15.15 4.57
C ALA A 3 11.35 -14.03 4.07
N LEU A 4 10.16 -13.88 4.67
CA LEU A 4 9.31 -12.68 4.59
C LEU A 4 10.08 -11.39 4.84
N SER A 5 11.13 -11.38 5.68
CA SER A 5 11.99 -10.21 5.93
C SER A 5 12.71 -9.66 4.69
N LEU A 6 12.79 -10.44 3.61
CA LEU A 6 13.27 -9.97 2.30
C LEU A 6 12.20 -9.17 1.56
N MET A 7 10.92 -9.44 1.81
CA MET A 7 9.78 -8.85 1.09
C MET A 7 9.34 -7.50 1.65
N LEU A 8 9.45 -7.30 2.97
CA LEU A 8 8.94 -6.10 3.65
C LEU A 8 9.42 -4.75 3.05
N PRO A 9 10.65 -4.60 2.52
CA PRO A 9 11.08 -3.36 1.87
C PRO A 9 10.29 -2.98 0.60
N HIS A 10 9.46 -3.87 0.06
CA HIS A 10 8.73 -3.64 -1.19
C HIS A 10 7.25 -3.29 -0.92
N VAL A 11 6.77 -3.59 0.27
CA VAL A 11 5.35 -3.47 0.64
C VAL A 11 4.98 -2.00 0.92
N ASN A 12 5.92 -1.19 1.40
CA ASN A 12 5.72 0.24 1.65
C ASN A 12 5.37 1.00 0.36
N LEU A 13 6.08 0.74 -0.73
CA LEU A 13 5.79 1.32 -2.04
C LEU A 13 4.39 0.95 -2.54
N LEU A 14 4.00 -0.32 -2.41
CA LEU A 14 2.67 -0.80 -2.80
C LEU A 14 1.57 -0.14 -1.97
N PHE A 15 1.77 -0.03 -0.66
CA PHE A 15 0.84 0.66 0.23
C PHE A 15 0.76 2.16 -0.08
N ALA A 16 1.88 2.84 -0.28
CA ALA A 16 1.92 4.25 -0.63
C ALA A 16 1.07 4.55 -1.88
N LEU A 17 1.22 3.77 -2.95
CA LEU A 17 0.43 3.94 -4.19
C LEU A 17 -1.06 3.62 -3.98
N SER A 18 -1.35 2.51 -3.31
CA SER A 18 -2.73 2.06 -3.08
C SER A 18 -3.51 3.03 -2.19
N TYR A 19 -2.86 3.57 -1.16
CA TYR A 19 -3.49 4.47 -0.21
C TYR A 19 -3.59 5.92 -0.72
N LEU A 20 -2.60 6.43 -1.47
CA LEU A 20 -2.72 7.74 -2.13
C LEU A 20 -3.93 7.77 -3.08
N GLY A 21 -4.23 6.66 -3.77
CA GLY A 21 -5.43 6.52 -4.58
C GLY A 21 -6.74 6.51 -3.77
N GLY A 22 -6.71 6.05 -2.51
CA GLY A 22 -7.88 5.93 -1.64
C GLY A 22 -8.29 7.23 -0.94
N VAL A 23 -7.37 8.18 -0.72
CA VAL A 23 -7.65 9.45 0.00
C VAL A 23 -8.64 10.35 -0.76
N SER A 24 -8.86 10.12 -2.05
CA SER A 24 -9.89 10.75 -2.89
C SER A 24 -11.32 10.29 -2.54
N SER A 25 -11.72 10.38 -1.27
CA SER A 25 -13.13 10.37 -0.92
C SER A 25 -13.58 11.82 -0.79
N GLY A 26 -14.56 12.28 -1.58
CA GLY A 26 -15.09 13.66 -1.59
C GLY A 26 -15.76 14.14 -0.27
N ASN A 27 -15.33 13.62 0.88
CA ASN A 27 -15.70 14.05 2.22
C ASN A 27 -14.43 14.22 3.08
N ILE A 28 -14.21 15.43 3.57
CA ILE A 28 -13.06 15.83 4.41
C ILE A 28 -12.87 14.90 5.61
N VAL A 29 -13.95 14.52 6.30
CA VAL A 29 -13.87 13.65 7.49
C VAL A 29 -13.32 12.27 7.10
N MET A 30 -13.79 11.73 5.98
CA MET A 30 -13.31 10.45 5.46
C MET A 30 -11.87 10.59 4.95
N GLY A 31 -11.52 11.68 4.28
CA GLY A 31 -10.14 11.97 3.85
C GLY A 31 -9.15 12.03 5.01
N VAL A 32 -9.51 12.64 6.15
CA VAL A 32 -8.67 12.70 7.35
C VAL A 32 -8.50 11.30 7.97
N VAL A 33 -9.59 10.54 8.12
CA VAL A 33 -9.53 9.18 8.69
C VAL A 33 -8.70 8.26 7.80
N LEU A 34 -8.90 8.31 6.48
CA LEU A 34 -8.12 7.53 5.51
C LEU A 34 -6.65 7.95 5.50
N GLY A 35 -6.38 9.26 5.56
CA GLY A 35 -5.01 9.79 5.62
C GLY A 35 -4.26 9.35 6.88
N LEU A 36 -4.90 9.40 8.05
CA LEU A 36 -4.31 8.94 9.32
C LEU A 36 -4.11 7.43 9.34
N ALA A 37 -5.10 6.65 8.88
CA ALA A 37 -4.98 5.20 8.76
C ALA A 37 -3.82 4.81 7.82
N THR A 38 -3.71 5.50 6.68
CA THR A 38 -2.61 5.33 5.72
C THR A 38 -1.26 5.60 6.37
N ALA A 39 -1.11 6.75 7.03
CA ALA A 39 0.13 7.11 7.71
C ALA A 39 0.51 6.07 8.78
N GLY A 40 -0.48 5.61 9.56
CA GLY A 40 -0.30 4.55 10.56
C GLY A 40 0.20 3.25 9.95
N VAL A 41 -0.41 2.78 8.87
CA VAL A 41 0.00 1.55 8.17
C VAL A 41 1.40 1.68 7.57
N ILE A 42 1.72 2.82 6.95
CA ILE A 42 3.05 3.09 6.40
C ILE A 42 4.13 3.06 7.50
N VAL A 43 3.86 3.69 8.66
CA VAL A 43 4.79 3.67 9.80
C VAL A 43 4.97 2.26 10.33
N LEU A 44 3.87 1.51 10.54
CA LEU A 44 3.94 0.13 11.02
C LEU A 44 4.71 -0.77 10.06
N ASN A 45 4.47 -0.64 8.76
CA ASN A 45 5.18 -1.44 7.76
C ASN A 45 6.67 -1.05 7.68
N THR A 46 7.00 0.23 7.84
CA THR A 46 8.39 0.68 7.93
C THR A 46 9.10 0.09 9.15
N VAL A 47 8.49 0.15 10.33
CA VAL A 47 9.05 -0.45 11.56
C VAL A 47 9.21 -1.97 11.38
N ALA A 48 8.19 -2.65 10.87
CA ALA A 48 8.25 -4.08 10.59
C ALA A 48 9.41 -4.41 9.63
N ALA A 49 9.60 -3.61 8.57
CA ALA A 49 10.66 -3.81 7.60
C ALA A 49 12.06 -3.66 8.23
N TRP A 50 12.26 -2.63 9.05
CA TRP A 50 13.52 -2.43 9.78
C TRP A 50 13.80 -3.54 10.80
N THR A 51 12.78 -4.00 11.54
CA THR A 51 12.94 -5.15 12.45
C THR A 51 13.23 -6.45 11.70
N GLY A 52 12.59 -6.66 10.55
CA GLY A 52 12.84 -7.78 9.65
C GLY A 52 14.26 -7.77 9.10
N TRP A 53 14.76 -6.61 8.69
CA TRP A 53 16.14 -6.44 8.25
C TRP A 53 17.13 -6.71 9.40
N ALA A 54 16.97 -6.05 10.55
CA ALA A 54 17.94 -6.12 11.65
C ALA A 54 18.05 -7.52 12.30
N VAL A 55 16.92 -8.20 12.47
CA VAL A 55 16.84 -9.48 13.20
C VAL A 55 16.58 -10.65 12.25
N GLY A 56 15.63 -10.52 11.33
CA GLY A 56 15.17 -11.61 10.47
C GLY A 56 16.19 -12.00 9.40
N GLN A 57 16.79 -11.03 8.71
CA GLN A 57 17.70 -11.33 7.59
C GLN A 57 19.03 -11.94 8.05
N ARG A 58 19.59 -11.48 9.17
CA ARG A 58 20.87 -12.00 9.68
C ARG A 58 20.80 -13.47 10.07
N ALA A 59 19.64 -13.92 10.53
CA ALA A 59 19.40 -15.33 10.86
C ALA A 59 19.31 -16.23 9.62
N GLY A 60 19.11 -15.67 8.42
CA GLY A 60 18.95 -16.41 7.17
C GLY A 60 20.17 -16.37 6.23
N TYR A 61 21.35 -15.99 6.73
CA TYR A 61 22.56 -16.00 5.91
C TYR A 61 22.92 -17.42 5.46
N GLY A 62 23.14 -17.60 4.16
CA GLY A 62 23.40 -18.90 3.56
C GLY A 62 22.15 -19.75 3.28
N ASP A 63 21.03 -19.44 3.92
CA ASP A 63 19.79 -20.22 3.80
C ASP A 63 18.74 -19.53 2.92
N TYR A 64 18.55 -18.22 3.10
CA TYR A 64 17.51 -17.50 2.38
C TYR A 64 17.89 -17.28 0.92
N GLN A 65 17.00 -17.67 0.02
CA GLN A 65 17.18 -17.48 -1.42
C GLN A 65 16.21 -16.42 -1.95
N PHE A 66 16.67 -15.59 -2.85
CA PHE A 66 15.83 -14.61 -3.54
C PHE A 66 16.27 -14.46 -4.99
N PHE A 67 15.37 -13.91 -5.78
CA PHE A 67 15.60 -13.71 -7.20
C PHE A 67 16.07 -12.27 -7.47
N PHE A 68 17.28 -12.08 -7.96
CA PHE A 68 17.75 -10.77 -8.43
C PHE A 68 18.62 -10.98 -9.66
N PHE A 69 17.99 -10.91 -10.84
CA PHE A 69 18.61 -11.29 -12.12
C PHE A 69 19.30 -12.67 -12.04
N GLY A 70 18.56 -13.66 -11.54
CA GLY A 70 19.06 -14.98 -11.20
C GLY A 70 18.91 -15.29 -9.71
N TRP A 71 19.00 -16.57 -9.35
CA TRP A 71 18.90 -17.01 -7.96
C TRP A 71 20.15 -16.64 -7.18
N ARG A 72 19.95 -15.95 -6.06
CA ARG A 72 21.01 -15.54 -5.13
C ARG A 72 20.69 -16.05 -3.74
N THR A 73 21.73 -16.30 -2.98
CA THR A 73 21.62 -16.66 -1.56
C THR A 73 22.00 -15.44 -0.74
N LEU A 74 21.26 -15.19 0.34
CA LEU A 74 21.50 -14.08 1.23
C LEU A 74 22.86 -14.25 1.93
N ASP A 75 23.75 -13.31 1.71
CA ASP A 75 25.04 -13.19 2.39
C ASP A 75 25.18 -11.79 3.00
N GLU A 76 26.34 -11.50 3.59
CA GLU A 76 26.60 -10.19 4.19
C GLU A 76 26.60 -9.05 3.16
N GLY A 77 26.99 -9.33 1.91
CA GLY A 77 26.99 -8.36 0.82
C GLY A 77 25.57 -7.95 0.44
N TRP A 78 24.71 -8.95 0.22
CA TRP A 78 23.30 -8.75 -0.07
C TRP A 78 22.54 -8.11 1.10
N HIS A 79 22.91 -8.41 2.34
CA HIS A 79 22.33 -7.74 3.50
C HIS A 79 22.57 -6.21 3.49
N LYS A 80 23.77 -5.78 3.08
CA LYS A 80 24.09 -4.35 2.89
C LYS A 80 23.34 -3.75 1.71
N PHE A 81 23.14 -4.51 0.63
CA PHE A 81 22.29 -4.08 -0.48
C PHE A 81 20.84 -3.84 -0.02
N PHE A 82 20.26 -4.79 0.73
CA PHE A 82 18.92 -4.63 1.30
C PHE A 82 18.82 -3.47 2.28
N LEU A 83 19.89 -3.13 3.00
CA LEU A 83 19.93 -1.93 3.84
C LEU A 83 19.77 -0.66 3.00
N LEU A 84 20.54 -0.53 1.92
CA LEU A 84 20.47 0.63 1.02
C LEU A 84 19.07 0.74 0.40
N TRP A 85 18.51 -0.39 -0.03
CA TRP A 85 17.16 -0.46 -0.55
C TRP A 85 16.12 -0.02 0.50
N GLN A 86 16.22 -0.53 1.74
CA GLN A 86 15.31 -0.20 2.83
C GLN A 86 15.35 1.29 3.19
N ILE A 87 16.52 1.92 3.13
CA ILE A 87 16.67 3.37 3.31
C ILE A 87 15.90 4.11 2.20
N GLY A 88 16.10 3.71 0.94
CA GLY A 88 15.38 4.29 -0.20
C GLY A 88 13.87 4.15 -0.09
N ASP A 89 13.39 2.96 0.26
CA ASP A 89 11.96 2.69 0.47
C ASP A 89 11.37 3.52 1.63
N SER A 90 12.11 3.67 2.74
CA SER A 90 11.70 4.53 3.86
C SER A 90 11.60 6.02 3.45
N MET A 91 12.49 6.49 2.56
CA MET A 91 12.42 7.84 2.02
C MET A 91 11.19 8.03 1.12
N VAL A 92 10.88 7.06 0.26
CA VAL A 92 9.67 7.10 -0.58
C VAL A 92 8.41 7.06 0.27
N ALA A 93 8.38 6.22 1.30
CA ALA A 93 7.29 6.16 2.27
C ALA A 93 7.06 7.52 2.96
N PHE A 94 8.14 8.17 3.41
CA PHE A 94 8.06 9.51 4.00
C PHE A 94 7.51 10.55 3.01
N MET A 95 8.00 10.54 1.76
CA MET A 95 7.51 11.43 0.71
C MET A 95 6.03 11.15 0.37
N ALA A 96 5.59 9.90 0.41
CA ALA A 96 4.20 9.54 0.19
C ALA A 96 3.28 10.05 1.30
N VAL A 97 3.72 10.03 2.56
CA VAL A 97 2.98 10.63 3.68
C VAL A 97 2.86 12.15 3.50
N ILE A 98 3.95 12.83 3.11
CA ILE A 98 3.90 14.27 2.79
C ILE A 98 2.94 14.54 1.63
N ALA A 99 3.02 13.76 0.55
CA ALA A 99 2.14 13.90 -0.60
C ALA A 99 0.67 13.68 -0.22
N ALA A 100 0.38 12.68 0.64
CA ALA A 100 -0.97 12.43 1.14
C ALA A 100 -1.50 13.61 1.96
N MET A 101 -0.67 14.20 2.82
CA MET A 101 -1.03 15.41 3.57
C MET A 101 -1.27 16.60 2.64
N CYS A 102 -0.39 16.83 1.65
CA CYS A 102 -0.55 17.90 0.67
C CYS A 102 -1.82 17.74 -0.16
N LEU A 103 -2.15 16.52 -0.59
CA LEU A 103 -3.40 16.22 -1.29
C LEU A 103 -4.62 16.46 -0.39
N ALA A 104 -4.57 16.00 0.87
CA ALA A 104 -5.65 16.23 1.82
C ALA A 104 -5.91 17.73 2.06
N VAL A 105 -4.85 18.53 2.22
CA VAL A 105 -4.95 19.99 2.36
C VAL A 105 -5.39 20.65 1.05
N GLY A 106 -4.86 20.21 -0.10
CA GLY A 106 -5.25 20.71 -1.41
C GLY A 106 -6.73 20.49 -1.72
N MET A 107 -7.27 19.33 -1.32
CA MET A 107 -8.71 19.03 -1.42
C MET A 107 -9.57 19.95 -0.53
N LEU A 108 -9.06 20.46 0.60
CA LEU A 108 -9.78 21.49 1.39
C LEU A 108 -9.91 22.81 0.61
N GLY A 109 -8.93 23.14 -0.23
CA GLY A 109 -8.90 24.37 -1.02
C GLY A 109 -9.71 24.28 -2.33
N LEU A 110 -9.85 23.09 -2.89
CA LEU A 110 -10.72 22.80 -4.03
C LEU A 110 -12.16 22.69 -3.55
N GLY A 111 -12.76 23.82 -3.19
CA GLY A 111 -14.20 23.92 -2.99
C GLY A 111 -14.94 23.46 -4.24
N GLU A 112 -15.84 22.49 -4.05
CA GLU A 112 -16.72 21.89 -5.07
C GLU A 112 -15.98 21.12 -6.18
N GLU A 113 -15.90 19.79 -6.01
CA GLU A 113 -15.49 18.87 -7.07
C GLU A 113 -16.36 19.09 -8.31
N LYS A 114 -15.74 19.51 -9.43
CA LYS A 114 -16.37 19.33 -10.73
C LYS A 114 -16.64 17.85 -10.89
N GLU A 115 -17.92 17.46 -10.91
CA GLU A 115 -18.34 16.08 -11.16
C GLU A 115 -17.65 15.59 -12.44
N VAL A 116 -16.68 14.69 -12.28
CA VAL A 116 -16.01 14.07 -13.42
C VAL A 116 -17.09 13.31 -14.20
N PRO A 117 -17.23 13.56 -15.51
CA PRO A 117 -18.29 12.93 -16.28
C PRO A 117 -18.22 11.41 -16.16
N TRP A 118 -19.36 10.73 -16.04
CA TRP A 118 -19.43 9.29 -15.81
C TRP A 118 -18.66 8.48 -16.86
N TYR A 119 -18.61 8.97 -18.11
CA TYR A 119 -17.90 8.35 -19.22
C TYR A 119 -16.37 8.40 -19.10
N PHE A 120 -15.81 9.28 -18.27
CA PHE A 120 -14.40 9.22 -17.85
C PHE A 120 -14.24 8.39 -16.58
N LYS A 121 -15.15 8.55 -15.62
CA LYS A 121 -15.07 7.88 -14.32
C LYS A 121 -15.05 6.35 -14.44
N TYR A 122 -16.02 5.75 -15.13
CA TYR A 122 -16.13 4.29 -15.15
C TYR A 122 -15.02 3.59 -15.96
N PRO A 123 -14.58 4.09 -17.14
CA PRO A 123 -13.44 3.49 -17.83
C PRO A 123 -12.10 3.73 -17.14
N SER A 124 -11.96 4.82 -16.37
CA SER A 124 -10.72 5.10 -15.63
C SER A 124 -10.43 4.07 -14.53
N ILE A 125 -11.47 3.43 -13.97
CA ILE A 125 -11.33 2.42 -12.92
C ILE A 125 -10.56 1.17 -13.42
N PRO A 126 -10.99 0.45 -14.49
CA PRO A 126 -10.25 -0.70 -15.00
C PRO A 126 -8.90 -0.31 -15.60
N ILE A 127 -8.77 0.88 -16.21
CA ILE A 127 -7.47 1.37 -16.72
C ILE A 127 -6.50 1.61 -15.57
N GLY A 128 -6.95 2.27 -14.51
CA GLY A 128 -6.16 2.51 -13.29
C GLY A 128 -5.78 1.20 -12.60
N ALA A 129 -6.72 0.25 -12.52
CA ALA A 129 -6.46 -1.08 -11.99
C ALA A 129 -5.42 -1.85 -12.83
N ALA A 130 -5.51 -1.80 -14.16
CA ALA A 130 -4.55 -2.43 -15.06
C ALA A 130 -3.17 -1.77 -14.96
N ALA A 131 -3.11 -0.44 -14.86
CA ALA A 131 -1.85 0.29 -14.65
C ALA A 131 -1.21 -0.08 -13.30
N MET A 132 -2.01 -0.13 -12.23
CA MET A 132 -1.56 -0.55 -10.90
C MET A 132 -1.11 -2.01 -10.89
N LEU A 133 -1.79 -2.89 -11.63
CA LEU A 133 -1.35 -4.28 -11.83
C LEU A 133 0.02 -4.30 -12.53
N ILE A 134 0.21 -3.58 -13.62
CA ILE A 134 1.49 -3.55 -14.35
C ILE A 134 2.63 -3.03 -13.45
N VAL A 135 2.38 -2.00 -12.65
CA VAL A 135 3.37 -1.43 -11.71
C VAL A 135 3.65 -2.38 -10.54
N GLY A 136 2.62 -3.01 -9.98
CA GLY A 136 2.73 -3.92 -8.85
C GLY A 136 3.21 -5.33 -9.23
N TRP A 137 3.03 -5.75 -10.48
CA TRP A 137 3.27 -7.11 -10.96
C TRP A 137 4.72 -7.60 -10.73
N PRO A 138 5.77 -6.81 -11.04
CA PRO A 138 7.14 -7.24 -10.74
C PRO A 138 7.37 -7.50 -9.25
N LEU A 139 6.72 -6.73 -8.37
CA LEU A 139 6.83 -6.90 -6.92
C LEU A 139 6.08 -8.17 -6.48
N ILE A 140 4.87 -8.40 -7.01
CA ILE A 140 4.08 -9.60 -6.73
C ILE A 140 4.85 -10.85 -7.15
N LEU A 141 5.37 -10.89 -8.38
CA LEU A 141 6.19 -12.00 -8.86
C LEU A 141 7.43 -12.22 -8.00
N TRP A 142 8.09 -11.14 -7.60
CA TRP A 142 9.27 -11.25 -6.73
C TRP A 142 8.92 -11.85 -5.37
N THR A 143 7.81 -11.43 -4.76
CA THR A 143 7.33 -12.00 -3.50
C THR A 143 6.95 -13.47 -3.64
N GLU A 144 6.25 -13.85 -4.72
CA GLU A 144 5.86 -15.23 -4.98
C GLU A 144 7.08 -16.14 -5.15
N LEU A 145 8.11 -15.68 -5.87
CA LEU A 145 9.35 -16.44 -6.05
C LEU A 145 10.09 -16.66 -4.73
N ILE A 146 10.11 -15.68 -3.83
CA ILE A 146 10.71 -15.82 -2.50
C ILE A 146 9.91 -16.80 -1.64
N VAL A 147 8.58 -16.66 -1.62
CA VAL A 147 7.67 -17.52 -0.86
C VAL A 147 7.79 -18.97 -1.31
N SER A 148 7.70 -19.20 -2.63
CA SER A 148 7.80 -20.53 -3.24
C SER A 148 9.16 -21.18 -2.99
N ARG A 149 10.25 -20.41 -3.12
CA ARG A 149 11.60 -20.97 -3.01
C ARG A 149 12.01 -21.28 -1.57
N ASN A 150 11.59 -20.46 -0.61
CA ASN A 150 11.94 -20.66 0.80
C ASN A 150 10.89 -21.50 1.56
N GLY A 151 9.89 -22.06 0.88
CA GLY A 151 8.85 -22.91 1.48
C GLY A 151 8.03 -22.18 2.54
N LEU A 152 7.71 -20.90 2.30
CA LEU A 152 6.98 -20.09 3.27
C LEU A 152 5.48 -20.39 3.17
N GLU A 153 4.96 -21.30 3.98
CA GLU A 153 3.50 -21.38 4.20
C GLU A 153 3.10 -20.29 5.21
N SER A 154 2.41 -19.25 4.73
CA SER A 154 1.93 -18.18 5.61
C SER A 154 0.44 -18.39 5.91
N GLU A 155 0.11 -18.75 7.15
CA GLU A 155 -1.30 -18.83 7.61
C GLU A 155 -2.06 -17.51 7.42
N THR A 156 -1.34 -16.39 7.33
CA THR A 156 -1.89 -15.04 7.11
C THR A 156 -2.31 -14.75 5.67
N ASP A 157 -2.00 -15.61 4.68
CA ASP A 157 -2.36 -15.37 3.28
C ASP A 157 -3.88 -15.22 3.11
N MET A 158 -4.66 -16.09 3.78
CA MET A 158 -6.12 -15.99 3.81
C MET A 158 -6.62 -14.70 4.48
N ILE A 159 -5.91 -14.17 5.48
CA ILE A 159 -6.26 -12.89 6.12
C ILE A 159 -6.06 -11.74 5.12
N ALA A 160 -4.98 -11.77 4.33
CA ALA A 160 -4.74 -10.77 3.29
C ALA A 160 -5.85 -10.79 2.23
N VAL A 161 -6.32 -11.97 1.81
CA VAL A 161 -7.47 -12.11 0.91
C VAL A 161 -8.74 -11.50 1.52
N TRP A 162 -9.03 -11.75 2.79
CA TRP A 162 -10.18 -11.13 3.47
C TRP A 162 -10.06 -9.61 3.58
N LEU A 163 -8.86 -9.07 3.86
CA LEU A 163 -8.62 -7.63 3.87
C LEU A 163 -8.78 -7.01 2.48
N PHE A 164 -8.33 -7.68 1.42
CA PHE A 164 -8.55 -7.25 0.04
C PHE A 164 -10.03 -7.24 -0.32
N ILE A 165 -10.78 -8.30 0.01
CA ILE A 165 -12.23 -8.35 -0.17
C ILE A 165 -12.90 -7.21 0.59
N ALA A 166 -12.51 -6.96 1.84
CA ALA A 166 -13.02 -5.85 2.64
C ALA A 166 -12.73 -4.50 1.96
N GLN A 167 -11.53 -4.30 1.40
CA GLN A 167 -11.17 -3.09 0.66
C GLN A 167 -12.02 -2.92 -0.61
N VAL A 168 -12.20 -3.97 -1.41
CA VAL A 168 -13.08 -3.95 -2.59
C VAL A 168 -14.52 -3.64 -2.19
N VAL A 169 -15.02 -4.24 -1.11
CA VAL A 169 -16.35 -3.94 -0.57
C VAL A 169 -16.44 -2.48 -0.13
N THR A 170 -15.43 -1.93 0.54
CA THR A 170 -15.44 -0.50 0.93
C THR A 170 -15.40 0.45 -0.27
N MET A 171 -14.77 0.06 -1.38
CA MET A 171 -14.77 0.83 -2.63
C MET A 171 -16.09 0.74 -3.40
N LEU A 172 -16.75 -0.42 -3.36
CA LEU A 172 -18.03 -0.66 -4.03
C LEU A 172 -19.24 -0.22 -3.21
N LEU A 173 -19.12 -0.21 -1.88
CA LEU A 173 -20.14 0.37 -1.02
C LEU A 173 -20.24 1.85 -1.41
N PRO A 174 -21.37 2.29 -2.01
CA PRO A 174 -21.55 3.71 -2.23
C PRO A 174 -21.44 4.37 -0.89
N SER A 175 -20.62 5.43 -0.81
CA SER A 175 -20.43 6.25 0.38
C SER A 175 -21.75 6.32 1.13
N CYS A 176 -21.87 5.65 2.27
CA CYS A 176 -23.08 5.74 3.10
C CYS A 176 -23.27 7.18 3.66
N GLY A 177 -22.44 8.13 3.23
CA GLY A 177 -22.76 9.55 3.11
C GLY A 177 -24.01 9.87 2.30
N ALA A 178 -24.59 8.96 1.49
CA ALA A 178 -25.95 9.18 0.97
C ALA A 178 -27.01 9.12 2.10
N ARG A 179 -26.80 8.35 3.18
CA ARG A 179 -27.72 8.32 4.33
C ARG A 179 -27.37 9.35 5.41
N LEU A 180 -26.09 9.66 5.63
CA LEU A 180 -25.69 10.71 6.58
C LEU A 180 -25.68 12.13 5.98
N GLY A 181 -25.57 12.27 4.66
CA GLY A 181 -25.68 13.53 3.93
C GLY A 181 -27.12 13.92 3.59
N CYS A 182 -28.04 12.96 3.40
CA CYS A 182 -29.46 13.28 3.20
C CYS A 182 -30.13 13.91 4.43
N PHE A 183 -29.57 13.80 5.63
CA PHE A 183 -30.10 14.51 6.79
C PHE A 183 -29.65 15.96 6.92
N LYS A 184 -28.79 16.47 6.02
CA LYS A 184 -28.43 17.90 5.99
C LYS A 184 -29.05 18.70 4.84
N GLY A 185 -29.81 18.04 3.96
CA GLY A 185 -30.54 18.70 2.86
C GLY A 185 -31.96 19.15 3.20
N ARG A 186 -32.49 18.87 4.40
CA ARG A 186 -33.85 19.29 4.79
C ARG A 186 -33.83 20.16 6.04
N GLN A 187 -33.08 21.26 5.99
CA GLN A 187 -33.23 22.33 6.98
C GLN A 187 -32.76 23.67 6.41
N GLY A 188 -33.69 24.49 5.91
CA GLY A 188 -33.44 25.92 5.73
C GLY A 188 -34.04 26.57 4.49
N ARG A 189 -35.35 26.84 4.57
CA ARG A 189 -36.11 27.89 3.85
C ARG A 189 -36.23 27.78 2.33
#